data_AF-A0A562V1N1-F1
#
_entry.id   AF-A0A562V1N1-F1
#
_cell.length_a   1.000
_cell.length_b   1.000
_cell.length_c   1.000
_cell.angle_alpha   90.00
_cell.angle_beta   90.00
_cell.angle_gamma   90.00
#
_symmetry.space_group_name_H-M   'P 1'
#
loop_
_entity.id
_entity.type
_entity.pdbx_description
1 polymer ?
#
loop_
_entity_poly.entity_id
_entity_poly.type
_entity_poly.pdbx_seq_one_letter_code
_entity_poly.pdbx_strand_id
1 'polypeptide(L)'
;MAHEAPALVIEKKRLSVVKARFLGIVGDAAHSFGYHLAAADLPSDDYSLQGANQPVADDGAACAIDIGMDWPASRRWLRWLIAEIRADRIKGIGEVIGSYDGKRVRYWSDGSGWGRDGVEYQGSGHDSWTHVAIYRNDTTTDRGLLKGWTPDGYEGDDDMPTAKEIAKAVVDYTWRKPKQATYSDAEDWRLATRLDSACNNSIAAYNNTKEILAAQAAILAKLEGKDPSATREMIGEQLRRSGSDPADHRGELLDALAAAAPRIAEDVARELPGDVDVEALAAALAEALPRRLAPARGTVPAQAKPE
;
A
#
# COMPACT_ATOMS: atom_id res chain seq x y z
N MET A 1 -21.46 -22.55 -29.54
CA MET A 1 -20.97 -21.17 -29.66
C MET A 1 -20.56 -20.75 -28.27
N ALA A 2 -19.34 -20.25 -28.09
CA ALA A 2 -18.88 -19.73 -26.81
C ALA A 2 -19.79 -18.58 -26.33
N HIS A 3 -20.02 -18.50 -25.02
CA HIS A 3 -20.77 -17.43 -24.37
C HIS A 3 -20.06 -16.93 -23.11
N GLU A 4 -20.48 -15.76 -22.62
CA GLU A 4 -19.95 -15.18 -21.38
C GLU A 4 -20.44 -15.98 -20.16
N ALA A 5 -19.54 -16.34 -19.23
CA ALA A 5 -19.94 -16.90 -17.95
C ALA A 5 -20.95 -15.97 -17.23
N PRO A 6 -22.09 -16.47 -16.70
CA PRO A 6 -23.09 -15.62 -16.05
C PRO A 6 -22.55 -14.71 -14.94
N ALA A 7 -21.58 -15.18 -14.16
CA ALA A 7 -20.88 -14.38 -13.16
C ALA A 7 -20.19 -13.14 -13.77
N LEU A 8 -19.56 -13.28 -14.93
CA LEU A 8 -18.89 -12.18 -15.61
C LEU A 8 -19.86 -11.21 -16.31
N VAL A 9 -21.05 -11.69 -16.71
CA VAL A 9 -22.12 -10.80 -17.18
C VAL A 9 -22.55 -9.82 -16.09
N ILE A 10 -22.53 -10.23 -14.82
CA ILE A 10 -22.81 -9.35 -13.68
C ILE A 10 -21.71 -8.29 -13.54
N GLU A 11 -20.45 -8.70 -13.60
CA GLU A 11 -19.31 -7.77 -13.51
C GLU A 11 -19.27 -6.78 -14.69
N LYS A 12 -19.61 -7.24 -15.90
CA LYS A 12 -19.76 -6.38 -17.07
C LYS A 12 -20.79 -5.27 -16.87
N LYS A 13 -21.88 -5.54 -16.16
CA LYS A 13 -22.84 -4.48 -15.77
C LYS A 13 -22.21 -3.50 -14.79
N ARG A 14 -21.44 -3.98 -13.80
CA ARG A 14 -20.72 -3.13 -12.83
C ARG A 14 -19.62 -2.28 -13.47
N LEU A 15 -18.99 -2.72 -14.56
CA LEU A 15 -18.03 -1.90 -15.31
C LEU A 15 -18.62 -0.56 -15.73
N SER A 16 -19.91 -0.52 -16.07
CA SER A 16 -20.60 0.72 -16.44
C SER A 16 -20.71 1.71 -15.26
N VAL A 17 -20.79 1.19 -14.02
CA VAL A 17 -20.85 2.00 -12.79
C VAL A 17 -19.49 2.63 -12.49
N VAL A 18 -18.41 1.85 -12.55
CA VAL A 18 -17.03 2.35 -12.37
C VAL A 18 -16.51 3.12 -13.59
N LYS A 19 -17.29 3.20 -14.67
CA LYS A 19 -16.91 3.82 -15.96
C LYS A 19 -15.62 3.25 -16.55
N ALA A 20 -15.32 2.00 -16.23
CA ALA A 20 -14.18 1.29 -16.77
C ALA A 20 -14.49 0.79 -18.18
N ARG A 21 -13.50 0.83 -19.07
CA ARG A 21 -13.64 0.25 -20.40
C ARG A 21 -13.67 -1.27 -20.33
N PHE A 22 -14.69 -1.87 -20.94
CA PHE A 22 -14.72 -3.31 -21.19
C PHE A 22 -13.80 -3.66 -22.37
N LEU A 23 -12.85 -4.57 -22.16
CA LEU A 23 -11.88 -4.96 -23.19
C LEU A 23 -12.14 -6.37 -23.74
N GLY A 24 -12.83 -7.24 -23.01
CA GLY A 24 -13.25 -8.55 -23.51
C GLY A 24 -13.67 -9.51 -22.40
N ILE A 25 -14.45 -10.53 -22.76
CA ILE A 25 -14.69 -11.75 -21.96
C ILE A 25 -14.46 -12.99 -22.83
N VAL A 26 -15.02 -12.98 -24.03
CA VAL A 26 -15.05 -14.13 -24.93
C VAL A 26 -14.07 -13.96 -26.07
N GLY A 27 -13.16 -14.93 -26.22
CA GLY A 27 -12.52 -15.37 -27.45
C GLY A 27 -12.45 -14.34 -28.57
N ASP A 28 -11.80 -13.20 -28.30
CA ASP A 28 -11.30 -12.44 -29.44
C ASP A 28 -10.31 -13.35 -30.19
N ALA A 29 -10.15 -13.12 -31.48
CA ALA A 29 -9.25 -13.95 -32.28
C ALA A 29 -7.78 -13.91 -31.80
N ALA A 30 -7.45 -13.10 -30.77
CA ALA A 30 -6.14 -13.02 -30.18
C ALA A 30 -5.87 -14.10 -29.12
N HIS A 31 -6.90 -14.78 -28.61
CA HIS A 31 -6.74 -15.87 -27.64
C HIS A 31 -6.89 -17.25 -28.29
N SER A 32 -5.90 -18.12 -28.09
CA SER A 32 -5.91 -19.51 -28.58
C SER A 32 -5.90 -20.57 -27.48
N PHE A 33 -5.91 -20.16 -26.20
CA PHE A 33 -5.89 -21.03 -25.02
C PHE A 33 -6.42 -20.28 -23.79
N GLY A 34 -6.61 -20.99 -22.67
CA GLY A 34 -6.94 -20.40 -21.37
C GLY A 34 -8.39 -19.94 -21.19
N TYR A 35 -8.63 -19.12 -20.16
CA TYR A 35 -9.98 -18.81 -19.65
C TYR A 35 -10.84 -17.95 -20.58
N HIS A 36 -10.27 -17.26 -21.57
CA HIS A 36 -11.04 -16.50 -22.55
C HIS A 36 -11.78 -17.38 -23.57
N LEU A 37 -11.39 -18.66 -23.71
CA LEU A 37 -12.08 -19.62 -24.56
C LEU A 37 -13.06 -20.49 -23.75
N ALA A 38 -14.12 -20.93 -24.42
CA ALA A 38 -15.00 -21.95 -23.89
C ALA A 38 -14.23 -23.25 -23.70
N ALA A 39 -14.55 -24.02 -22.66
CA ALA A 39 -13.87 -25.29 -22.39
C ALA A 39 -14.01 -26.29 -23.55
N ALA A 40 -15.15 -26.27 -24.24
CA ALA A 40 -15.38 -27.11 -25.43
C ALA A 40 -14.45 -26.77 -26.61
N ASP A 41 -13.87 -25.57 -26.64
CA ASP A 41 -12.99 -25.10 -27.72
C ASP A 41 -11.50 -25.29 -27.37
N LEU A 42 -11.20 -25.86 -26.21
CA LEU A 42 -9.84 -26.06 -25.71
C LEU A 42 -9.36 -27.50 -25.85
N PRO A 43 -8.05 -27.71 -26.03
CA PRO A 43 -7.47 -29.04 -25.89
C PRO A 43 -7.59 -29.50 -24.44
N SER A 44 -7.76 -30.81 -24.22
CA SER A 44 -8.01 -31.38 -22.89
C SER A 44 -6.91 -31.16 -21.86
N ASP A 45 -5.70 -30.82 -22.31
CA ASP A 45 -4.53 -30.52 -21.48
C ASP A 45 -4.35 -29.02 -21.22
N ASP A 46 -5.26 -28.16 -21.65
CA ASP A 46 -5.23 -26.73 -21.33
C ASP A 46 -5.24 -26.51 -19.80
N TYR A 47 -4.38 -25.62 -19.32
CA TYR A 47 -4.21 -25.39 -17.88
C TYR A 47 -5.50 -24.91 -17.19
N SER A 48 -6.37 -24.18 -17.90
CA SER A 48 -7.66 -23.71 -17.39
C SER A 48 -8.70 -24.82 -17.24
N LEU A 49 -8.42 -26.03 -17.72
CA LEU A 49 -9.25 -27.23 -17.53
C LEU A 49 -8.75 -28.14 -16.39
N GLN A 50 -7.73 -27.73 -15.64
CA GLN A 50 -7.09 -28.59 -14.64
C GLN A 50 -7.40 -28.20 -13.20
N GLY A 51 -7.23 -29.16 -12.28
CA GLY A 51 -7.27 -28.92 -10.84
C GLY A 51 -8.61 -28.37 -10.34
N ALA A 52 -8.57 -27.21 -9.68
CA ALA A 52 -9.74 -26.54 -9.11
C ALA A 52 -10.79 -26.10 -10.15
N ASN A 53 -10.50 -26.22 -11.45
CA ASN A 53 -11.44 -25.97 -12.54
C ASN A 53 -12.40 -27.12 -12.83
N GLN A 54 -12.16 -28.30 -12.22
CA GLN A 54 -12.96 -29.49 -12.46
C GLN A 54 -13.95 -29.75 -11.30
N PRO A 55 -15.14 -30.30 -11.59
CA PRO A 55 -15.72 -30.47 -12.93
C PRO A 55 -16.08 -29.12 -13.56
N VAL A 56 -15.96 -29.00 -14.89
CA VAL A 56 -16.43 -27.80 -15.60
C VAL A 56 -17.94 -27.67 -15.42
N ALA A 57 -18.41 -26.50 -14.98
CA ALA A 57 -19.83 -26.25 -14.75
C ALA A 57 -20.58 -25.90 -16.04
N ASP A 58 -19.90 -25.27 -17.00
CA ASP A 58 -20.44 -24.88 -18.29
C ASP A 58 -19.35 -24.92 -19.37
N ASP A 59 -19.40 -25.94 -20.22
CA ASP A 59 -18.39 -26.14 -21.27
C ASP A 59 -18.38 -25.05 -22.34
N GLY A 60 -19.48 -24.28 -22.47
CA GLY A 60 -19.61 -23.19 -23.43
C GLY A 60 -19.13 -21.83 -22.90
N ALA A 61 -18.82 -21.72 -21.60
CA ALA A 61 -18.54 -20.44 -20.97
C ALA A 61 -17.06 -20.03 -21.06
N ALA A 62 -16.82 -18.82 -21.58
CA ALA A 62 -15.59 -18.08 -21.33
C ALA A 62 -15.61 -17.47 -19.92
N CYS A 63 -14.52 -17.64 -19.20
CA CYS A 63 -14.40 -17.46 -17.76
C CYS A 63 -13.39 -16.39 -17.36
N ALA A 64 -12.95 -15.54 -18.29
CA ALA A 64 -12.09 -14.39 -18.03
C ALA A 64 -12.73 -13.07 -18.44
N ILE A 65 -12.35 -11.98 -17.77
CA ILE A 65 -12.76 -10.61 -18.09
C ILE A 65 -11.54 -9.68 -18.10
N ASP A 66 -11.43 -8.86 -19.13
CA ASP A 66 -10.44 -7.80 -19.24
C ASP A 66 -11.07 -6.44 -18.95
N ILE A 67 -10.53 -5.77 -17.94
CA ILE A 67 -11.03 -4.54 -17.34
C ILE A 67 -10.02 -3.43 -17.57
N GLY A 68 -10.41 -2.40 -18.33
CA GLY A 68 -9.60 -1.21 -18.54
C GLY A 68 -9.25 -0.52 -17.22
N MET A 69 -8.01 -0.03 -17.13
CA MET A 69 -7.48 0.64 -15.93
C MET A 69 -7.36 2.15 -16.13
N ASP A 70 -8.21 2.70 -16.99
CA ASP A 70 -8.32 4.11 -17.36
C ASP A 70 -9.20 4.93 -16.41
N TRP A 71 -9.70 4.33 -15.33
CA TRP A 71 -10.49 5.00 -14.29
C TRP A 71 -9.65 5.27 -13.02
N PRO A 72 -9.94 6.36 -12.28
CA PRO A 72 -9.07 6.87 -11.21
C PRO A 72 -8.72 5.83 -10.13
N ALA A 73 -9.70 5.07 -9.68
CA ALA A 73 -9.52 4.11 -8.60
C ALA A 73 -9.06 2.70 -9.06
N SER A 74 -8.81 2.49 -10.34
CA SER A 74 -8.54 1.18 -10.94
C SER A 74 -7.37 0.42 -10.30
N ARG A 75 -6.23 1.09 -10.09
CA ARG A 75 -5.04 0.46 -9.48
C ARG A 75 -5.28 0.14 -8.01
N ARG A 76 -6.05 0.98 -7.31
CA ARG A 76 -6.46 0.75 -5.92
C ARG A 76 -7.37 -0.47 -5.84
N TRP A 77 -8.32 -0.58 -6.76
CA TRP A 77 -9.18 -1.75 -6.93
C TRP A 77 -8.38 -3.03 -7.14
N LEU A 78 -7.38 -3.03 -8.02
CA LEU A 78 -6.55 -4.23 -8.23
C LEU A 78 -5.84 -4.67 -6.93
N ARG A 79 -5.29 -3.73 -6.16
CA ARG A 79 -4.65 -4.06 -4.87
C ARG A 79 -5.64 -4.59 -3.83
N TRP A 80 -6.82 -3.97 -3.76
CA TRP A 80 -7.91 -4.45 -2.91
C TRP A 80 -8.32 -5.87 -3.31
N LEU A 81 -8.54 -6.13 -4.60
CA LEU A 81 -8.93 -7.45 -5.11
C LEU A 81 -7.92 -8.53 -4.69
N ILE A 82 -6.63 -8.26 -4.89
CA ILE A 82 -5.58 -9.19 -4.46
C ILE A 82 -5.59 -9.37 -2.92
N ALA A 83 -5.81 -8.31 -2.15
CA ALA A 83 -5.93 -8.42 -0.69
C ALA A 83 -7.14 -9.27 -0.25
N GLU A 84 -8.29 -9.08 -0.88
CA GLU A 84 -9.52 -9.83 -0.59
C GLU A 84 -9.40 -11.32 -0.95
N ILE A 85 -8.75 -11.65 -2.08
CA ILE A 85 -8.49 -13.04 -2.46
C ILE A 85 -7.55 -13.70 -1.45
N ARG A 86 -6.49 -12.99 -1.04
CA ARG A 86 -5.53 -13.46 -0.02
C ARG A 86 -6.17 -13.70 1.34
N ALA A 87 -7.13 -12.88 1.70
CA ALA A 87 -7.91 -13.01 2.92
C ALA A 87 -9.04 -14.06 2.80
N ASP A 88 -9.14 -14.76 1.67
CA ASP A 88 -10.18 -15.78 1.38
C ASP A 88 -11.61 -15.20 1.46
N ARG A 89 -11.76 -13.88 1.21
CA ARG A 89 -13.06 -13.18 1.18
C ARG A 89 -13.68 -13.16 -0.21
N ILE A 90 -12.85 -13.05 -1.24
CA ILE A 90 -13.25 -13.28 -2.65
C ILE A 90 -12.68 -14.63 -3.09
N LYS A 91 -13.57 -15.57 -3.39
CA LYS A 91 -13.22 -16.95 -3.74
C LYS A 91 -13.48 -17.25 -5.21
N GLY A 92 -12.87 -18.35 -5.67
CA GLY A 92 -13.14 -18.92 -6.97
C GLY A 92 -12.54 -18.11 -8.13
N ILE A 93 -11.44 -17.41 -7.84
CA ILE A 93 -10.61 -16.71 -8.82
C ILE A 93 -9.46 -17.64 -9.19
N GLY A 94 -9.27 -17.89 -10.48
CA GLY A 94 -8.21 -18.75 -10.99
C GLY A 94 -6.93 -17.99 -11.36
N GLU A 95 -7.07 -16.79 -11.91
CA GLU A 95 -5.93 -15.94 -12.23
C GLU A 95 -6.30 -14.45 -12.20
N VAL A 96 -5.31 -13.64 -11.87
CA VAL A 96 -5.32 -12.18 -12.05
C VAL A 96 -4.00 -11.79 -12.70
N ILE A 97 -4.06 -10.95 -13.74
CA ILE A 97 -2.88 -10.32 -14.36
C ILE A 97 -3.13 -8.83 -14.42
N GLY A 98 -2.18 -8.02 -13.96
CA GLY A 98 -2.31 -6.57 -14.03
C GLY A 98 -1.08 -5.85 -13.50
N SER A 99 -1.15 -4.53 -13.48
CA SER A 99 -0.08 -3.68 -12.96
C SER A 99 -0.59 -2.71 -11.91
N TYR A 100 0.11 -2.62 -10.77
CA TYR A 100 -0.20 -1.63 -9.73
C TYR A 100 0.28 -0.22 -10.11
N ASP A 101 1.34 -0.10 -10.91
CA ASP A 101 1.99 1.18 -11.25
C ASP A 101 1.90 1.52 -12.75
N GLY A 102 1.17 0.72 -13.53
CA GLY A 102 1.03 0.87 -14.97
C GLY A 102 2.30 0.54 -15.76
N LYS A 103 3.29 -0.13 -15.16
CA LYS A 103 4.56 -0.48 -15.80
C LYS A 103 4.97 -1.93 -15.52
N ARG A 104 5.02 -2.31 -14.25
CA ARG A 104 5.42 -3.65 -13.82
C ARG A 104 4.18 -4.53 -13.75
N VAL A 105 4.08 -5.44 -14.71
CA VAL A 105 2.97 -6.38 -14.80
C VAL A 105 3.27 -7.61 -13.96
N ARG A 106 2.26 -8.04 -13.21
CA ARG A 106 2.34 -9.13 -12.26
C ARG A 106 1.24 -10.14 -12.54
N TYR A 107 1.53 -11.37 -12.18
CA TYR A 107 0.63 -12.51 -12.31
C TYR A 107 0.39 -13.13 -10.94
N TRP A 108 -0.88 -13.44 -10.67
CA TRP A 108 -1.34 -14.14 -9.50
C TRP A 108 -2.26 -15.28 -9.92
N SER A 109 -2.06 -16.45 -9.35
CA SER A 109 -2.92 -17.61 -9.45
C SER A 109 -2.67 -18.53 -8.25
N ASP A 110 -3.46 -19.60 -8.12
CA ASP A 110 -3.16 -20.64 -7.13
C ASP A 110 -1.79 -21.29 -7.36
N GLY A 111 -1.33 -21.38 -8.61
CA GLY A 111 -0.03 -21.96 -8.97
C GLY A 111 1.15 -21.06 -8.62
N SER A 112 1.03 -19.74 -8.83
CA SER A 112 2.08 -18.78 -8.43
C SER A 112 1.99 -18.36 -6.96
N GLY A 113 0.84 -18.64 -6.33
CA GLY A 113 0.44 -18.09 -5.04
C GLY A 113 -0.10 -16.66 -5.16
N TRP A 114 -0.94 -16.31 -4.19
CA TRP A 114 -1.52 -14.97 -4.02
C TRP A 114 -0.60 -14.08 -3.18
N GLY A 115 0.70 -14.02 -3.48
CA GLY A 115 1.61 -13.09 -2.80
C GLY A 115 1.22 -11.63 -3.09
N ARG A 116 1.54 -10.68 -2.19
CA ARG A 116 1.24 -9.26 -2.41
C ARG A 116 1.72 -8.74 -3.78
N ASP A 117 2.94 -9.12 -4.14
CA ASP A 117 3.62 -8.61 -5.33
C ASP A 117 3.41 -9.49 -6.57
N GLY A 118 2.82 -10.67 -6.41
CA GLY A 118 2.69 -11.67 -7.47
C GLY A 118 4.06 -12.13 -7.99
N VAL A 119 4.05 -12.82 -9.12
CA VAL A 119 5.27 -13.11 -9.89
C VAL A 119 5.33 -12.21 -11.13
N GLU A 120 6.51 -12.03 -11.70
CA GLU A 120 6.67 -11.26 -12.93
C GLU A 120 5.94 -11.92 -14.10
N TYR A 121 5.02 -11.19 -14.73
CA TYR A 121 4.30 -11.67 -15.89
C TYR A 121 5.24 -11.75 -17.10
N GLN A 122 5.25 -12.89 -17.78
CA GLN A 122 6.16 -13.16 -18.90
C GLN A 122 5.54 -12.78 -20.27
N GLY A 123 4.26 -12.43 -20.30
CA GLY A 123 3.56 -12.00 -21.51
C GLY A 123 3.70 -10.49 -21.76
N SER A 124 2.88 -9.98 -22.67
CA SER A 124 2.81 -8.54 -22.99
C SER A 124 1.43 -7.97 -22.68
N GLY A 125 1.34 -6.64 -22.56
CA GLY A 125 0.09 -5.95 -22.20
C GLY A 125 -0.19 -5.96 -20.70
N HIS A 126 -1.45 -5.74 -20.31
CA HIS A 126 -1.91 -5.71 -18.90
C HIS A 126 -1.27 -4.62 -18.02
N ASP A 127 -0.49 -3.73 -18.62
CA ASP A 127 -0.05 -2.47 -18.04
C ASP A 127 -1.21 -1.46 -18.02
N SER A 128 -2.11 -1.53 -18.99
CA SER A 128 -3.27 -0.64 -19.17
C SER A 128 -4.64 -1.29 -18.93
N TRP A 129 -4.66 -2.59 -18.61
CA TRP A 129 -5.85 -3.33 -18.18
C TRP A 129 -5.52 -4.39 -17.13
N THR A 130 -6.54 -4.90 -16.46
CA THR A 130 -6.43 -6.06 -15.58
C THR A 130 -7.25 -7.20 -16.19
N HIS A 131 -6.63 -8.36 -16.29
CA HIS A 131 -7.29 -9.63 -16.58
C HIS A 131 -7.68 -10.30 -15.27
N VAL A 132 -8.90 -10.81 -15.18
CA VAL A 132 -9.36 -11.64 -14.06
C VAL A 132 -10.10 -12.85 -14.61
N ALA A 133 -9.69 -14.06 -14.22
CA ALA A 133 -10.43 -15.28 -14.52
C ALA A 133 -11.03 -15.91 -13.27
N ILE A 134 -12.24 -16.43 -13.42
CA ILE A 134 -12.93 -17.25 -12.42
C ILE A 134 -12.78 -18.73 -12.80
N TYR A 135 -12.83 -19.61 -11.80
CA TYR A 135 -12.78 -21.04 -12.07
C TYR A 135 -13.95 -21.52 -12.93
N ARG A 136 -13.67 -22.46 -13.83
CA ARG A 136 -14.66 -23.03 -14.76
C ARG A 136 -15.76 -23.84 -14.07
N ASN A 137 -15.53 -24.27 -12.83
CA ASN A 137 -16.54 -24.96 -12.02
C ASN A 137 -17.50 -24.00 -11.32
N ASP A 138 -17.31 -22.69 -11.47
CA ASP A 138 -18.04 -21.71 -10.67
C ASP A 138 -18.26 -20.42 -11.48
N THR A 139 -18.83 -20.64 -12.66
CA THR A 139 -19.18 -19.66 -13.70
C THR A 139 -20.49 -18.94 -13.44
N THR A 140 -21.31 -19.44 -12.51
CA THR A 140 -22.66 -18.93 -12.24
C THR A 140 -22.74 -18.03 -11.03
N THR A 141 -21.81 -18.15 -10.08
CA THR A 141 -21.81 -17.38 -8.83
C THR A 141 -21.14 -16.02 -9.02
N ASP A 142 -21.86 -14.96 -8.64
CA ASP A 142 -21.30 -13.61 -8.54
C ASP A 142 -20.10 -13.58 -7.59
N ARG A 143 -18.95 -13.07 -8.06
CA ARG A 143 -17.71 -12.98 -7.27
C ARG A 143 -17.53 -11.66 -6.58
N GLY A 144 -18.35 -10.68 -6.91
CA GLY A 144 -18.23 -9.35 -6.35
C GLY A 144 -16.93 -8.65 -6.75
N LEU A 145 -16.37 -8.94 -7.94
CA LEU A 145 -15.09 -8.36 -8.38
C LEU A 145 -15.14 -6.83 -8.32
N LEU A 146 -16.25 -6.22 -8.72
CA LEU A 146 -16.43 -4.76 -8.71
C LEU A 146 -17.54 -4.31 -7.74
N LYS A 147 -18.03 -5.20 -6.87
CA LYS A 147 -19.14 -4.87 -5.97
C LYS A 147 -18.69 -3.77 -5.01
N GLY A 148 -19.44 -2.67 -4.93
CA GLY A 148 -19.14 -1.54 -4.04
C GLY A 148 -18.11 -0.54 -4.58
N TRP A 149 -17.57 -0.76 -5.78
CA TRP A 149 -16.64 0.19 -6.42
C TRP A 149 -17.37 1.23 -7.27
N THR A 150 -16.86 2.45 -7.24
CA THR A 150 -17.20 3.58 -8.12
C THR A 150 -15.94 4.07 -8.84
N PRO A 151 -16.04 5.02 -9.80
CA PRO A 151 -14.86 5.55 -10.48
C PRO A 151 -13.81 6.14 -9.52
N ASP A 152 -14.26 6.65 -8.37
CA ASP A 152 -13.43 7.41 -7.43
C ASP A 152 -12.96 6.59 -6.21
N GLY A 153 -13.55 5.41 -5.97
CA GLY A 153 -13.13 4.54 -4.87
C GLY A 153 -14.15 3.48 -4.47
N TYR A 154 -13.89 2.81 -3.35
CA TYR A 154 -14.80 1.85 -2.74
C TYR A 154 -15.78 2.58 -1.81
N GLU A 155 -17.07 2.30 -1.93
CA GLU A 155 -18.15 2.88 -1.11
C GLU A 155 -18.58 1.98 0.06
N GLY A 156 -18.01 0.78 0.19
CA GLY A 156 -18.21 -0.06 1.38
C GLY A 156 -17.30 0.37 2.53
N ASP A 157 -17.43 -0.32 3.67
CA ASP A 157 -16.42 -0.26 4.74
C ASP A 157 -15.11 -0.81 4.15
N ASP A 158 -14.26 0.09 3.68
CA ASP A 158 -12.91 -0.22 3.22
C ASP A 158 -12.05 -0.46 4.46
N ASP A 159 -11.74 -1.72 4.76
CA ASP A 159 -10.75 -2.05 5.80
C ASP A 159 -9.32 -1.58 5.41
N MET A 160 -9.13 -0.98 4.23
CA MET A 160 -7.88 -0.32 3.88
C MET A 160 -7.76 1.02 4.63
N PRO A 161 -6.73 1.19 5.46
CA PRO A 161 -6.56 2.40 6.23
C PRO A 161 -6.34 3.61 5.32
N THR A 162 -7.11 4.68 5.54
CA THR A 162 -6.94 5.96 4.86
C THR A 162 -5.56 6.55 5.12
N ALA A 163 -5.09 7.48 4.26
CA ALA A 163 -3.84 8.21 4.49
C ALA A 163 -3.79 8.88 5.88
N LYS A 164 -4.94 9.33 6.39
CA LYS A 164 -5.08 9.91 7.74
C LYS A 164 -4.94 8.87 8.85
N GLU A 165 -5.51 7.67 8.68
CA GLU A 165 -5.37 6.56 9.62
C GLU A 165 -3.95 6.01 9.63
N ILE A 166 -3.32 5.92 8.46
CA ILE A 166 -1.89 5.60 8.30
C ILE A 166 -1.03 6.65 9.04
N ALA A 167 -1.23 7.94 8.76
CA ALA A 167 -0.49 9.02 9.42
C ALA A 167 -0.67 9.00 10.94
N LYS A 168 -1.90 8.76 11.41
CA LYS A 168 -2.21 8.63 12.84
C LYS A 168 -1.52 7.42 13.45
N ALA A 169 -1.52 6.26 12.79
CA ALA A 169 -0.84 5.04 13.26
C ALA A 169 0.68 5.24 13.35
N VAL A 170 1.30 5.87 12.34
CA VAL A 170 2.72 6.26 12.33
C VAL A 170 3.05 7.16 13.52
N VAL A 171 2.25 8.19 13.77
CA VAL A 171 2.46 9.15 14.88
C VAL A 171 2.21 8.51 16.24
N ASP A 172 1.15 7.74 16.40
CA ASP A 172 0.83 7.08 17.67
C ASP A 172 1.88 6.02 18.04
N TYR A 173 2.35 5.23 17.08
CA TYR A 173 3.33 4.19 17.31
C TYR A 173 4.73 4.75 17.62
N THR A 174 5.17 5.76 16.88
CA THR A 174 6.50 6.37 17.06
C THR A 174 6.66 7.03 18.44
N TRP A 175 5.58 7.55 19.04
CA TRP A 175 5.62 8.23 20.35
C TRP A 175 5.08 7.40 21.52
N ARG A 176 4.28 6.37 21.25
CA ARG A 176 3.82 5.42 22.25
C ARG A 176 4.16 4.04 21.72
N LYS A 177 5.35 3.52 22.00
CA LYS A 177 5.66 2.10 21.77
C LYS A 177 4.53 1.27 22.40
N PRO A 178 3.60 0.71 21.61
CA PRO A 178 2.51 -0.04 22.19
C PRO A 178 3.09 -1.35 22.70
N LYS A 179 2.71 -1.74 23.90
CA LYS A 179 3.01 -3.09 24.37
C LYS A 179 2.22 -4.06 23.49
N GLN A 180 2.83 -5.15 23.06
CA GLN A 180 2.22 -6.18 22.19
C GLN A 180 0.80 -6.60 22.64
N ALA A 181 0.51 -6.52 23.94
CA ALA A 181 -0.80 -6.78 24.56
C ALA A 181 -1.93 -5.79 24.19
N THR A 182 -1.68 -4.76 23.38
CA THR A 182 -2.70 -3.75 22.98
C THR A 182 -3.32 -3.98 21.60
N TYR A 183 -2.85 -4.98 20.85
CA TYR A 183 -3.41 -5.35 19.55
C TYR A 183 -4.24 -6.61 19.66
N SER A 184 -5.46 -6.58 19.13
CA SER A 184 -6.41 -7.70 19.14
C SER A 184 -6.08 -8.76 18.09
N ASP A 185 -5.30 -8.43 17.06
CA ASP A 185 -4.89 -9.38 16.03
C ASP A 185 -3.39 -9.32 15.67
N ALA A 186 -2.92 -10.36 14.96
CA ALA A 186 -1.52 -10.55 14.59
C ALA A 186 -1.09 -9.77 13.33
N GLU A 187 -2.01 -9.38 12.45
CA GLU A 187 -1.75 -8.53 11.28
C GLU A 187 -1.58 -7.06 11.68
N ASP A 188 -2.41 -6.54 12.59
CA ASP A 188 -2.26 -5.24 13.24
C ASP A 188 -0.89 -5.12 13.91
N TRP A 189 -0.47 -6.15 14.65
CA TRP A 189 0.87 -6.20 15.25
C TRP A 189 1.99 -6.21 14.20
N ARG A 190 1.82 -6.96 13.09
CA ARG A 190 2.83 -7.02 12.01
C ARG A 190 2.92 -5.71 11.25
N LEU A 191 1.78 -5.07 10.95
CA LEU A 191 1.70 -3.75 10.35
C LEU A 191 2.38 -2.72 11.25
N ALA A 192 2.08 -2.75 12.54
CA ALA A 192 2.68 -1.89 13.53
C ALA A 192 4.20 -2.12 13.66
N THR A 193 4.69 -3.36 13.55
CA THR A 193 6.13 -3.71 13.57
C THR A 193 6.87 -3.29 12.28
N ARG A 194 6.19 -3.33 11.13
CA ARG A 194 6.75 -2.82 9.87
C ARG A 194 6.81 -1.30 9.87
N LEU A 195 5.76 -0.64 10.37
CA LEU A 195 5.76 0.78 10.65
C LEU A 195 6.83 1.15 11.68
N ASP A 196 7.07 0.33 12.71
CA ASP A 196 8.21 0.49 13.66
C ASP A 196 9.54 0.46 12.93
N SER A 197 9.76 -0.50 12.03
CA SER A 197 11.01 -0.62 11.29
C SER A 197 11.20 0.56 10.32
N ALA A 198 10.16 0.97 9.59
CA ALA A 198 10.21 2.11 8.68
C ALA A 198 10.40 3.45 9.42
N CYS A 199 9.69 3.64 10.54
CA CYS A 199 9.84 4.83 11.40
C CYS A 199 11.20 4.83 12.09
N ASN A 200 11.67 3.70 12.64
CA ASN A 200 13.00 3.61 13.24
C ASN A 200 14.11 3.76 12.21
N ASN A 201 13.94 3.30 10.96
CA ASN A 201 14.90 3.55 9.88
C ASN A 201 14.89 5.02 9.46
N SER A 202 13.72 5.68 9.45
CA SER A 202 13.59 7.11 9.16
C SER A 202 14.12 7.98 10.32
N ILE A 203 13.88 7.56 11.56
CA ILE A 203 14.40 8.17 12.79
C ILE A 203 15.88 7.86 12.96
N ALA A 204 16.39 6.73 12.49
CA ALA A 204 17.83 6.43 12.41
C ALA A 204 18.47 7.26 11.29
N ALA A 205 17.81 7.44 10.15
CA ALA A 205 18.21 8.38 9.10
C ALA A 205 18.12 9.85 9.54
N TYR A 206 17.27 10.17 10.51
CA TYR A 206 17.17 11.49 11.15
C TYR A 206 18.08 11.65 12.37
N ASN A 207 18.36 10.60 13.14
CA ASN A 207 19.38 10.56 14.19
C ASN A 207 20.78 10.51 13.57
N ASN A 208 20.87 10.10 12.30
CA ASN A 208 22.00 10.43 11.44
C ASN A 208 22.14 11.94 11.23
N THR A 209 21.28 12.82 11.72
CA THR A 209 21.60 14.26 11.87
C THR A 209 22.66 14.48 12.96
N LYS A 210 22.72 13.65 14.01
CA LYS A 210 23.87 13.62 14.94
C LYS A 210 25.10 13.02 14.28
N GLU A 211 24.96 12.04 13.38
CA GLU A 211 26.08 11.49 12.62
C GLU A 211 26.53 12.39 11.47
N ILE A 212 25.64 13.18 10.86
CA ILE A 212 25.91 14.22 9.86
C ILE A 212 26.57 15.41 10.54
N LEU A 213 26.13 15.81 11.75
CA LEU A 213 26.85 16.78 12.57
C LEU A 213 28.22 16.24 13.01
N ALA A 214 28.33 14.95 13.32
CA ALA A 214 29.61 14.30 13.60
C ALA A 214 30.50 14.15 12.35
N ALA A 215 29.92 13.93 11.18
CA ALA A 215 30.62 13.83 9.90
C ALA A 215 31.05 15.22 9.42
N GLN A 216 30.22 16.25 9.59
CA GLN A 216 30.57 17.66 9.39
C GLN A 216 31.68 18.10 10.36
N ALA A 217 31.61 17.70 11.64
CA ALA A 217 32.68 17.92 12.61
C ALA A 217 33.98 17.17 12.24
N ALA A 218 33.89 15.94 11.72
CA ALA A 218 35.04 15.18 11.24
C ALA A 218 35.65 15.77 9.95
N ILE A 219 34.84 16.33 9.06
CA ILE A 219 35.27 17.05 7.86
C ILE A 219 35.96 18.37 8.22
N LEU A 220 35.38 19.16 9.13
CA LEU A 220 35.99 20.40 9.66
C LEU A 220 37.30 20.13 10.41
N ALA A 221 37.35 19.08 11.24
CA ALA A 221 38.57 18.65 11.94
C ALA A 221 39.69 18.26 10.96
N LYS A 222 39.36 17.58 9.85
CA LYS A 222 40.30 17.25 8.77
C LYS A 222 40.78 18.46 7.99
N LEU A 223 39.92 19.46 7.78
CA LEU A 223 40.25 20.71 7.08
C LEU A 223 41.08 21.67 7.94
N GLU A 224 40.92 21.64 9.26
CA GLU A 224 41.61 22.52 10.21
C GLU A 224 42.79 21.86 10.95
N GLY A 225 43.05 20.57 10.73
CA GLY A 225 44.13 19.81 11.38
C GLY A 225 43.90 19.55 12.87
N LYS A 226 42.65 19.52 13.33
CA LYS A 226 42.27 19.32 14.73
C LYS A 226 41.78 17.88 15.00
N ASP A 227 41.83 17.46 16.25
CA ASP A 227 41.31 16.17 16.69
C ASP A 227 39.75 16.15 16.64
N PRO A 228 39.12 15.17 15.98
CA PRO A 228 37.67 14.98 15.96
C PRO A 228 37.01 14.88 17.35
N SER A 229 37.73 14.39 18.36
CA SER A 229 37.21 14.26 19.73
C SER A 229 36.99 15.63 20.39
N ALA A 230 37.96 16.55 20.24
CA ALA A 230 37.90 17.91 20.77
C ALA A 230 36.81 18.76 20.08
N THR A 231 36.52 18.50 18.81
CA THR A 231 35.49 19.22 18.04
C THR A 231 34.07 18.81 18.48
N ARG A 232 33.85 17.52 18.78
CA ARG A 232 32.59 17.04 19.38
C ARG A 232 32.35 17.62 20.77
N GLU A 233 33.39 17.71 21.58
CA GLU A 233 33.31 18.30 22.92
C GLU A 233 33.01 19.80 22.85
N MET A 234 33.64 20.53 21.91
CA MET A 234 33.39 21.97 21.67
C MET A 234 31.94 22.26 21.23
N ILE A 235 31.36 21.44 20.35
CA ILE A 235 29.95 21.59 19.92
C ILE A 235 29.00 21.27 21.09
N GLY A 236 29.28 20.21 21.86
CA GLY A 236 28.54 19.87 23.06
C GLY A 236 28.65 20.93 24.16
N GLU A 237 29.79 21.62 24.24
CA GLU A 237 30.05 22.76 25.14
C GLU A 237 29.37 24.03 24.63
N GLN A 238 29.31 24.28 23.32
CA GLN A 238 28.57 25.40 22.72
C GLN A 238 27.06 25.29 22.96
N LEU A 239 26.49 24.10 22.80
CA LEU A 239 25.07 23.84 23.13
C LEU A 239 24.79 23.96 24.64
N ARG A 240 25.78 23.66 25.49
CA ARG A 240 25.67 23.87 26.95
C ARG A 240 25.87 25.33 27.37
N ARG A 241 26.73 26.08 26.66
CA ARG A 241 27.04 27.50 26.92
C ARG A 241 26.03 28.47 26.33
N SER A 242 25.32 28.09 25.27
CA SER A 242 24.25 28.91 24.69
C SER A 242 23.05 29.05 25.61
N GLY A 243 22.93 28.21 26.65
CA GLY A 243 21.81 28.25 27.59
C GLY A 243 20.45 27.97 26.95
N SER A 244 20.44 27.55 25.67
CA SER A 244 19.20 27.31 24.94
C SER A 244 18.55 26.03 25.44
N ASP A 245 17.37 26.18 25.99
CA ASP A 245 16.48 25.07 26.32
C ASP A 245 16.20 24.32 25.02
N PRO A 246 16.16 22.97 24.98
CA PRO A 246 15.59 22.25 23.84
C PRO A 246 14.22 22.79 23.38
N ALA A 247 13.47 23.46 24.27
CA ALA A 247 12.27 24.22 23.94
C ALA A 247 12.52 25.42 22.99
N ASP A 248 13.71 26.02 22.99
CA ASP A 248 14.11 27.15 22.14
C ASP A 248 14.39 26.72 20.69
N HIS A 249 14.86 25.49 20.50
CA HIS A 249 15.08 24.87 19.17
C HIS A 249 13.84 24.12 18.64
N ARG A 250 12.72 24.20 19.37
CA ARG A 250 11.50 23.49 19.03
C ARG A 250 10.91 23.91 17.69
N GLY A 251 11.01 25.20 17.35
CA GLY A 251 10.59 25.69 16.04
C GLY A 251 11.39 25.03 14.91
N GLU A 252 12.72 25.01 15.04
CA GLU A 252 13.63 24.37 14.08
C GLU A 252 13.37 22.85 13.96
N LEU A 253 13.03 22.18 15.07
CA LEU A 253 12.67 20.76 15.09
C LEU A 253 11.35 20.49 14.37
N LEU A 254 10.36 21.37 14.57
CA LEU A 254 9.05 21.28 13.90
C LEU A 254 9.17 21.49 12.40
N ASP A 255 9.98 22.46 11.99
CA ASP A 255 10.25 22.76 10.58
C ASP A 255 11.01 21.62 9.91
N ALA A 256 11.99 21.02 10.60
CA ALA A 256 12.72 19.86 10.10
C ALA A 256 11.83 18.62 9.94
N LEU A 257 10.92 18.37 10.89
CA LEU A 257 9.96 17.26 10.80
C LEU A 257 8.93 17.46 9.68
N ALA A 258 8.44 18.70 9.51
CA ALA A 258 7.57 19.05 8.39
C ALA A 258 8.30 18.87 7.05
N ALA A 259 9.57 19.28 6.96
CA ALA A 259 10.40 19.08 5.76
C ALA A 259 10.72 17.60 5.47
N ALA A 260 10.74 16.74 6.49
CA ALA A 260 10.97 15.30 6.33
C ALA A 260 9.69 14.51 5.97
N ALA A 261 8.50 15.09 6.15
CA ALA A 261 7.21 14.43 5.92
C ALA A 261 7.05 13.82 4.52
N PRO A 262 7.50 14.45 3.41
CA PRO A 262 7.41 13.84 2.08
C PRO A 262 8.22 12.55 1.97
N ARG A 263 9.45 12.54 2.49
CA ARG A 263 10.32 11.35 2.44
C ARG A 263 9.77 10.22 3.31
N ILE A 264 9.24 10.53 4.49
CA ILE A 264 8.59 9.54 5.36
C ILE A 264 7.34 8.98 4.66
N ALA A 265 6.55 9.81 3.99
CA ALA A 265 5.39 9.36 3.23
C ALA A 265 5.78 8.42 2.09
N GLU A 266 6.86 8.70 1.36
CA GLU A 266 7.39 7.82 0.31
C GLU A 266 7.85 6.46 0.85
N ASP A 267 8.59 6.46 1.96
CA ASP A 267 9.09 5.23 2.57
C ASP A 267 7.92 4.40 3.16
N VAL A 268 6.93 5.04 3.78
CA VAL A 268 5.72 4.39 4.28
C VAL A 268 4.85 3.85 3.15
N ALA A 269 4.65 4.63 2.08
CA ALA A 269 3.89 4.19 0.91
C ALA A 269 4.53 2.98 0.20
N ARG A 270 5.86 2.86 0.24
CA ARG A 270 6.59 1.69 -0.27
C ARG A 270 6.26 0.42 0.51
N GLU A 271 6.11 0.54 1.83
CA GLU A 271 5.89 -0.59 2.74
C GLU A 271 4.41 -0.96 2.90
N LEU A 272 3.48 -0.05 2.67
CA LEU A 272 2.04 -0.28 2.82
C LEU A 272 1.38 -0.80 1.54
N PRO A 273 0.42 -1.74 1.64
CA PRO A 273 -0.38 -2.13 0.49
C PRO A 273 -1.27 -0.95 0.06
N GLY A 274 -1.28 -0.58 -1.22
CA GLY A 274 -2.12 0.50 -1.78
C GLY A 274 -1.35 1.52 -2.62
N ASP A 275 -2.06 2.33 -3.42
CA ASP A 275 -1.55 3.65 -3.81
C ASP A 275 -1.93 4.55 -2.65
N VAL A 276 -1.07 4.54 -1.65
CA VAL A 276 -1.09 5.58 -0.64
C VAL A 276 -0.76 6.85 -1.38
N ASP A 277 -1.70 7.79 -1.41
CA ASP A 277 -1.47 9.12 -1.94
C ASP A 277 -0.34 9.76 -1.11
N VAL A 278 0.87 9.73 -1.67
CA VAL A 278 2.10 10.16 -0.99
C VAL A 278 2.01 11.63 -0.63
N GLU A 279 1.38 12.46 -1.47
CA GLU A 279 1.20 13.88 -1.20
C GLU A 279 0.19 14.09 -0.06
N ALA A 280 -0.94 13.39 -0.10
CA ALA A 280 -1.92 13.46 0.99
C ALA A 280 -1.37 12.89 2.31
N LEU A 281 -0.58 11.82 2.26
CA LEU A 281 0.09 11.26 3.44
C LEU A 281 1.16 12.23 3.98
N ALA A 282 1.97 12.84 3.10
CA ALA A 282 2.96 13.84 3.49
C ALA A 282 2.30 15.06 4.15
N ALA A 283 1.20 15.56 3.56
CA ALA A 283 0.41 16.65 4.13
C ALA A 283 -0.18 16.27 5.50
N ALA A 284 -0.74 15.06 5.62
CA ALA A 284 -1.27 14.57 6.89
C ALA A 284 -0.20 14.42 7.97
N LEU A 285 1.00 13.94 7.61
CA LEU A 285 2.16 13.86 8.51
C LEU A 285 2.64 15.25 8.93
N ALA A 286 2.76 16.19 7.99
CA ALA A 286 3.14 17.57 8.27
C ALA A 286 2.14 18.29 9.19
N GLU A 287 0.85 17.97 9.12
CA GLU A 287 -0.18 18.50 10.02
C GLU A 287 -0.16 17.82 11.41
N ALA A 288 0.04 16.50 11.45
CA ALA A 288 -0.07 15.71 12.67
C ALA A 288 1.15 15.84 13.60
N LEU A 289 2.36 15.90 13.04
CA LEU A 289 3.62 15.95 13.81
C LEU A 289 3.70 17.20 14.71
N PRO A 290 3.38 18.43 14.24
CA PRO A 290 3.43 19.63 15.08
C PRO A 290 2.38 19.65 16.20
N ARG A 291 1.18 19.14 15.94
CA ARG A 291 0.09 19.12 16.93
C ARG A 291 0.40 18.23 18.14
N ARG A 292 1.15 17.16 17.94
CA ARG A 292 1.58 16.25 19.02
C ARG A 292 2.76 16.80 19.81
N LEU A 293 3.59 17.62 19.18
CA LEU A 293 4.69 18.31 19.83
C LEU A 293 4.23 19.56 20.57
N ALA A 294 3.09 20.17 20.22
CA ALA A 294 2.48 21.30 20.95
C ALA A 294 2.23 20.93 22.43
N PRO A 295 2.38 21.88 23.38
CA PRO A 295 2.11 21.56 24.79
C PRO A 295 0.63 21.21 24.90
N ALA A 296 0.29 20.19 25.71
CA ALA A 296 -1.10 19.93 26.05
C ALA A 296 -1.74 21.25 26.53
N ARG A 297 -2.76 21.73 25.83
CA ARG A 297 -3.46 22.96 26.21
C ARG A 297 -4.17 22.72 27.55
N GLY A 298 -3.57 23.19 28.64
CA GLY A 298 -4.04 23.11 30.02
C GLY A 298 -3.43 21.91 30.77
N THR A 299 -2.88 22.04 31.98
CA THR A 299 -3.15 22.97 33.07
C THR A 299 -1.86 23.20 33.87
N VAL A 300 -1.28 24.40 33.83
CA VAL A 300 -0.41 24.84 34.94
C VAL A 300 -1.34 25.58 35.89
N PRO A 301 -1.67 25.04 37.08
CA PRO A 301 -2.36 25.81 38.08
C PRO A 301 -1.47 26.99 38.44
N ALA A 302 -2.02 28.20 38.39
CA ALA A 302 -1.32 29.39 38.86
C ALA A 302 -0.83 29.12 40.29
N GLN A 303 0.48 29.02 40.49
CA GLN A 303 1.05 28.95 41.82
C GLN A 303 0.72 30.28 42.51
N ALA A 304 -0.15 30.24 43.51
CA ALA A 304 -0.35 31.36 44.41
C ALA A 304 0.99 31.70 45.05
N LYS A 305 1.41 32.96 44.94
CA LYS A 305 2.60 33.46 45.63
C LYS A 305 2.36 33.33 47.15
N PRO A 306 3.32 32.83 47.93
CA PRO A 306 3.22 32.84 49.38
C PRO A 306 3.32 34.30 49.88
N GLU A 307 2.46 34.63 50.85
CA GLU A 307 2.51 35.86 51.66
C GLU A 307 3.68 35.82 52.66
#